data_AF-A0AB34J0M8-F1
#
_entry.id   AF-A0AB34J0M8-F1
#
_cell.length_a   1.000
_cell.length_b   1.000
_cell.length_c   1.000
_cell.angle_alpha   90.00
_cell.angle_beta   90.00
_cell.angle_gamma   90.00
#
_symmetry.space_group_name_H-M   'P 1'
#
loop_
_entity.id
_entity.type
_entity.pdbx_description
1 polymer ?
#
loop_
_entity_poly.entity_id
_entity_poly.type
_entity_poly.pdbx_seq_one_letter_code
_entity_poly.pdbx_strand_id
1 'polypeptide(L)'
;MSPSLEEATAILLKNEEPAGFRMTTETLFKIVQNVLQHPGDEAFRRLKRSSKTFETKIAPAKGGVRFLRAVGFCEEGEGEEASLVLRAPEEARLLEAKAALKECVKQYALLQEERRRIENERAAEKLRLLREVSRNNSKQQNEEERERQQALLKRDREDFARQRDMNDLR
;
A
#
# COMPACT_ATOMS: atom_id res chain seq x y z
N MET A 1 -10.63 -2.87 30.66
CA MET A 1 -11.44 -3.71 29.75
C MET A 1 -10.50 -4.35 28.74
N SER A 2 -10.53 -5.67 28.58
CA SER A 2 -9.75 -6.36 27.55
C SER A 2 -10.32 -5.99 26.17
N PRO A 3 -9.47 -5.68 25.17
CA PRO A 3 -9.94 -5.35 23.82
C PRO A 3 -10.65 -6.56 23.19
N SER A 4 -11.62 -6.32 22.31
CA SER A 4 -12.25 -7.39 21.56
C SER A 4 -11.38 -7.82 20.36
N LEU A 5 -11.61 -9.04 19.85
CA LEU A 5 -10.93 -9.54 18.64
C LEU A 5 -11.29 -8.69 17.42
N GLU A 6 -12.53 -8.24 17.33
CA GLU A 6 -13.03 -7.37 16.26
C GLU A 6 -12.29 -6.03 16.25
N GLU A 7 -12.18 -5.35 17.40
CA GLU A 7 -11.43 -4.10 17.49
C GLU A 7 -9.96 -4.27 17.13
N ALA A 8 -9.34 -5.36 17.59
CA ALA A 8 -7.94 -5.62 17.33
C ALA A 8 -7.69 -5.89 15.83
N THR A 9 -8.55 -6.67 15.19
CA THR A 9 -8.47 -6.94 13.74
C THR A 9 -8.76 -5.70 12.90
N ALA A 10 -9.73 -4.87 13.30
CA ALA A 10 -10.00 -3.59 12.65
C ALA A 10 -8.77 -2.65 12.68
N ILE A 11 -7.95 -2.70 13.73
CA ILE A 11 -6.70 -1.93 13.80
C ILE A 11 -5.59 -2.58 12.97
N LEU A 12 -5.53 -3.92 12.92
CA LEU A 12 -4.60 -4.63 12.04
C LEU A 12 -4.82 -4.25 10.57
N LEU A 13 -6.08 -4.05 10.14
CA LEU A 13 -6.40 -3.60 8.78
C LEU A 13 -5.89 -2.19 8.44
N LYS A 14 -5.51 -1.38 9.44
CA LYS A 14 -4.97 -0.01 9.24
C LYS A 14 -3.46 0.03 8.99
N ASN A 15 -2.80 -1.13 8.88
CA ASN A 15 -1.40 -1.19 8.48
C ASN A 15 -1.27 -0.90 6.98
N GLU A 16 -0.51 0.14 6.64
CA GLU A 16 -0.34 0.57 5.25
C GLU A 16 0.65 -0.30 4.49
N GLU A 17 1.69 -0.78 5.19
CA GLU A 17 2.73 -1.62 4.62
C GLU A 17 2.27 -3.09 4.56
N PRO A 18 2.11 -3.69 3.35
CA PRO A 18 1.65 -5.06 3.21
C PRO A 18 2.62 -6.09 3.80
N ALA A 19 3.92 -5.83 3.70
CA ALA A 19 4.96 -6.71 4.23
C ALA A 19 4.88 -6.79 5.77
N GLY A 20 4.77 -5.64 6.44
CA GLY A 20 4.58 -5.55 7.89
C GLY A 20 3.31 -6.28 8.35
N PHE A 21 2.16 -5.99 7.71
CA PHE A 21 0.89 -6.67 8.02
C PHE A 21 1.00 -8.20 7.90
N ARG A 22 1.60 -8.68 6.81
CA ARG A 22 1.78 -10.11 6.57
C ARG A 22 2.68 -10.75 7.63
N MET A 23 3.84 -10.14 7.90
CA MET A 23 4.78 -10.65 8.90
C MET A 23 4.14 -10.76 10.28
N THR A 24 3.37 -9.75 10.69
CA THR A 24 2.66 -9.75 11.97
C THR A 24 1.56 -10.82 12.01
N THR A 25 0.68 -10.86 11.02
CA THR A 25 -0.45 -11.82 11.01
C THR A 25 0.03 -13.27 10.94
N GLU A 26 1.08 -13.57 10.17
CA GLU A 26 1.70 -14.90 10.16
C GLU A 26 2.30 -15.25 11.53
N THR A 27 2.93 -14.28 12.20
CA THR A 27 3.53 -14.49 13.53
C THR A 27 2.45 -14.72 14.59
N LEU A 28 1.38 -13.91 14.59
CA LEU A 28 0.25 -14.07 15.49
C LEU A 28 -0.46 -15.41 15.27
N PHE A 29 -0.65 -15.81 14.01
CA PHE A 29 -1.24 -17.11 13.66
C PHE A 29 -0.40 -18.26 14.20
N LYS A 30 0.93 -18.20 14.06
CA LYS A 30 1.86 -19.20 14.63
C LYS A 30 1.78 -19.25 16.14
N ILE A 31 1.73 -18.11 16.83
CA ILE A 31 1.60 -18.07 18.30
C ILE A 31 0.31 -18.77 18.73
N VAL A 32 -0.83 -18.39 18.15
CA VAL A 32 -2.13 -19.00 18.47
C VAL A 32 -2.15 -20.50 18.14
N GLN A 33 -1.58 -20.88 16.99
CA GLN A 33 -1.50 -22.28 16.57
C GLN A 33 -0.62 -23.11 17.51
N ASN A 34 0.53 -22.60 17.94
CA ASN A 34 1.43 -23.33 18.83
C ASN A 34 0.77 -23.57 20.20
N VAL A 35 0.05 -22.57 20.73
CA VAL A 35 -0.72 -22.74 21.97
C VAL A 35 -1.84 -23.77 21.81
N LEU A 36 -2.57 -23.74 20.68
CA LEU A 36 -3.61 -24.74 20.39
C LEU A 36 -3.05 -26.17 20.31
N GLN A 37 -1.86 -26.34 19.72
CA GLN A 37 -1.22 -27.65 19.56
C GLN A 37 -0.59 -28.15 20.87
N HIS A 38 -0.08 -27.22 21.69
CA HIS A 38 0.66 -27.53 22.91
C HIS A 38 0.19 -26.66 24.09
N PRO A 39 -1.07 -26.80 24.55
CA PRO A 39 -1.65 -25.92 25.57
C PRO A 39 -0.98 -26.04 26.94
N GLY A 40 -0.36 -27.19 27.25
CA GLY A 40 0.37 -27.40 28.50
C GLY A 40 1.77 -26.79 28.54
N ASP A 41 2.36 -26.48 27.38
CA ASP A 41 3.72 -25.97 27.30
C ASP A 41 3.75 -24.46 27.57
N GLU A 42 4.35 -24.07 28.69
CA GLU A 42 4.47 -22.67 29.10
C GLU A 42 5.36 -21.84 28.16
N ALA A 43 6.29 -22.45 27.43
CA ALA A 43 7.16 -21.74 26.50
C ALA A 43 6.38 -21.14 25.33
N PHE A 44 5.30 -21.80 24.89
CA PHE A 44 4.41 -21.26 23.84
C PHE A 44 3.38 -20.27 24.38
N ARG A 45 3.12 -20.29 25.69
CA ARG A 45 2.19 -19.38 26.37
C ARG A 45 2.84 -18.09 26.88
N ARG A 46 4.16 -17.96 26.77
CA ARG A 46 4.93 -16.80 27.23
C ARG A 46 5.72 -16.16 26.07
N LEU A 47 5.55 -14.86 25.89
CA LEU A 47 6.25 -14.06 24.88
C LEU A 47 6.97 -12.88 25.54
N LYS A 48 8.30 -12.91 25.55
CA LYS A 48 9.12 -11.80 26.08
C LYS A 48 9.06 -10.60 25.14
N ARG A 49 8.91 -9.39 25.69
CA ARG A 49 8.94 -8.16 24.87
C ARG A 49 10.31 -7.90 24.25
N SER A 50 11.39 -8.23 24.95
CA SER A 50 12.77 -8.19 24.44
C SER A 50 13.09 -9.25 23.38
N SER A 51 12.13 -10.13 23.05
CA SER A 51 12.36 -11.10 21.98
C SER A 51 12.39 -10.39 20.62
N LYS A 52 13.40 -10.74 19.80
CA LYS A 52 13.52 -10.22 18.43
C LYS A 52 12.23 -10.38 17.62
N THR A 53 11.52 -11.50 17.80
CA THR A 53 10.22 -11.73 17.14
C THR A 53 9.18 -10.70 17.54
N PHE A 54 9.09 -10.36 18.83
CA PHE A 54 8.17 -9.34 19.31
C PHE A 54 8.56 -7.95 18.77
N GLU A 55 9.82 -7.55 18.97
CA GLU A 55 10.32 -6.22 18.58
C GLU A 55 10.24 -5.95 17.08
N THR A 56 10.50 -6.97 16.25
CA THR A 56 10.56 -6.77 14.80
C THR A 56 9.24 -7.06 14.09
N LYS A 57 8.37 -7.91 14.65
CA LYS A 57 7.16 -8.38 13.94
C LYS A 57 5.85 -7.98 14.59
N ILE A 58 5.81 -7.78 15.91
CA ILE A 58 4.54 -7.57 16.64
C ILE A 58 4.44 -6.14 17.14
N ALA A 59 5.50 -5.61 17.75
CA ALA A 59 5.58 -4.24 18.26
C ALA A 59 5.38 -3.15 17.20
N PRO A 60 5.99 -3.21 15.99
CA PRO A 60 5.87 -2.12 15.01
C PRO A 60 4.52 -2.12 14.30
N ALA A 61 3.79 -3.23 14.33
CA ALA A 61 2.52 -3.34 13.62
C ALA A 61 1.34 -2.81 14.45
N LYS A 62 0.50 -2.00 13.80
CA LYS A 62 -0.72 -1.49 14.41
C LYS A 62 -1.61 -2.67 14.80
N GLY A 63 -2.00 -2.75 16.06
CA GLY A 63 -2.94 -3.75 16.56
C GLY A 63 -2.34 -5.11 16.93
N GLY A 64 -1.05 -5.37 16.68
CA GLY A 64 -0.42 -6.67 16.99
C GLY A 64 -0.48 -7.05 18.47
N VAL A 65 -0.02 -6.15 19.36
CA VAL A 65 -0.09 -6.34 20.83
C VAL A 65 -1.54 -6.37 21.31
N ARG A 66 -2.40 -5.53 20.73
CA ARG A 66 -3.80 -5.43 21.10
C ARG A 66 -4.57 -6.72 20.76
N PHE A 67 -4.19 -7.37 19.67
CA PHE A 67 -4.70 -8.69 19.30
C PHE A 67 -4.31 -9.74 20.33
N LEU A 68 -3.03 -9.81 20.75
CA LEU A 68 -2.60 -10.75 21.80
C LEU A 68 -3.40 -10.54 23.10
N ARG A 69 -3.62 -9.28 23.51
CA ARG A 69 -4.47 -8.97 24.66
C ARG A 69 -5.93 -9.42 24.47
N ALA A 70 -6.48 -9.30 23.26
CA ALA A 70 -7.83 -9.76 22.94
C ALA A 70 -7.97 -11.29 22.96
N VAL A 71 -6.89 -12.02 22.61
CA VAL A 71 -6.81 -13.48 22.76
C VAL A 71 -6.79 -13.90 24.24
N GLY A 72 -6.29 -13.06 25.13
CA GLY A 72 -6.20 -13.33 26.57
C GLY A 72 -4.77 -13.28 27.12
N PHE A 73 -3.78 -12.85 26.34
CA PHE A 73 -2.44 -12.60 26.87
C PHE A 73 -2.45 -11.38 27.78
N CYS A 74 -1.92 -11.54 28.99
CA CYS A 74 -1.76 -10.48 29.97
C CYS A 74 -0.29 -10.06 30.07
N GLU A 75 -0.03 -8.79 30.36
CA GLU A 75 1.32 -8.33 30.65
C GLU A 75 1.72 -8.72 32.07
N GLU A 76 2.90 -9.30 32.20
CA GLU A 76 3.58 -9.60 33.46
C GLU A 76 4.95 -8.94 33.47
N GLY A 77 5.30 -8.29 34.58
CA GLY A 77 6.56 -7.54 34.73
C GLY A 77 6.48 -6.10 34.25
N GLU A 78 7.58 -5.38 34.40
CA GLU A 78 7.73 -3.96 34.04
C GLU A 78 8.96 -3.75 33.15
N GLY A 79 8.92 -2.74 32.27
CA GLY A 79 10.05 -2.37 31.42
C GLY A 79 10.43 -3.43 30.37
N GLU A 80 11.72 -3.65 30.17
CA GLU A 80 12.28 -4.59 29.18
C GLU A 80 12.09 -6.07 29.57
N GLU A 81 11.86 -6.34 30.86
CA GLU A 81 11.57 -7.68 31.39
C GLU A 81 10.09 -8.07 31.23
N ALA A 82 9.26 -7.15 30.77
CA ALA A 82 7.84 -7.42 30.58
C ALA A 82 7.63 -8.55 29.56
N SER A 83 6.68 -9.43 29.87
CA SER A 83 6.30 -10.58 29.05
C SER A 83 4.78 -10.63 28.90
N LEU A 84 4.32 -11.07 27.73
CA LEU A 84 2.91 -11.40 27.51
C LEU A 84 2.70 -12.88 27.82
N VAL A 85 1.82 -13.18 28.78
CA VAL A 85 1.57 -14.54 29.27
C VAL A 85 0.10 -14.89 29.15
N LEU A 86 -0.18 -16.08 28.60
CA LEU A 86 -1.50 -16.67 28.53
C LEU A 86 -1.64 -17.74 29.62
N ARG A 87 -2.22 -17.37 30.76
CA ARG A 87 -2.33 -18.26 31.93
C ARG A 87 -3.28 -19.42 31.70
N ALA A 88 -4.47 -19.14 31.17
CA ALA A 88 -5.51 -20.12 30.90
C ALA A 88 -5.84 -20.09 29.40
N PRO A 89 -5.23 -20.97 28.58
CA PRO A 89 -5.58 -21.07 27.17
C PRO A 89 -6.98 -21.67 27.01
N GLU A 90 -7.95 -20.85 26.64
CA GLU A 90 -9.28 -21.32 26.27
C GLU A 90 -9.30 -21.70 24.78
N GLU A 91 -9.53 -22.99 24.49
CA GLU A 91 -9.51 -23.50 23.11
C GLU A 91 -10.51 -22.76 22.21
N ALA A 92 -11.74 -22.54 22.69
CA ALA A 92 -12.76 -21.78 21.96
C ALA A 92 -12.26 -20.37 21.58
N ARG A 93 -11.62 -19.67 22.51
CA ARG A 93 -11.09 -18.33 22.29
C ARG A 93 -9.94 -18.31 21.29
N LEU A 94 -9.06 -19.31 21.34
CA LEU A 94 -7.96 -19.45 20.40
C LEU A 94 -8.46 -19.79 18.99
N LEU A 95 -9.51 -20.60 18.87
CA LEU A 95 -10.17 -20.91 17.59
C LEU A 95 -10.86 -19.66 17.00
N GLU A 96 -11.56 -18.89 17.83
CA GLU A 96 -12.12 -17.59 17.44
C GLU A 96 -11.03 -16.64 16.93
N ALA A 97 -9.94 -16.51 17.69
CA ALA A 97 -8.80 -15.67 17.31
C ALA A 97 -8.19 -16.10 15.97
N LYS A 98 -8.03 -17.41 15.76
CA LYS A 98 -7.53 -17.98 14.51
C LYS A 98 -8.46 -17.69 13.33
N ALA A 99 -9.77 -17.82 13.53
CA ALA A 99 -10.77 -17.49 12.51
C ALA A 99 -10.78 -16.00 12.19
N ALA A 100 -10.74 -15.14 13.21
CA ALA A 100 -10.68 -13.69 13.06
C ALA A 100 -9.42 -13.23 12.31
N LEU A 101 -8.26 -13.84 12.58
CA LEU A 101 -7.02 -13.57 11.82
C LEU A 101 -7.15 -13.96 10.36
N LYS A 102 -7.72 -15.13 10.05
CA LYS A 102 -7.93 -15.57 8.66
C LYS A 102 -8.83 -14.61 7.89
N GLU A 103 -9.94 -14.21 8.50
CA GLU A 103 -10.85 -13.25 7.89
C GLU A 103 -10.18 -11.87 7.73
N CYS A 104 -9.44 -11.41 8.74
CA CYS A 104 -8.67 -10.16 8.66
C CYS A 104 -7.65 -10.18 7.50
N VAL A 105 -6.95 -11.29 7.29
CA VAL A 105 -6.00 -11.44 6.16
C VAL A 105 -6.73 -11.41 4.82
N LYS A 106 -7.88 -12.09 4.71
CA LYS A 106 -8.71 -12.07 3.51
C LYS A 106 -9.22 -10.66 3.20
N GLN A 107 -9.75 -9.95 4.20
CA GLN A 107 -10.21 -8.57 4.06
C GLN A 107 -9.09 -7.62 3.65
N TYR A 108 -7.90 -7.78 4.24
CA TYR A 108 -6.74 -7.00 3.86
C TYR A 108 -6.36 -7.23 2.39
N ALA A 109 -6.38 -8.47 1.91
CA ALA A 109 -6.10 -8.78 0.51
C ALA A 109 -7.07 -8.08 -0.45
N LEU A 110 -8.37 -8.07 -0.13
CA LEU A 110 -9.39 -7.36 -0.92
C LEU A 110 -9.15 -5.84 -0.93
N LEU A 111 -8.85 -5.25 0.23
CA LEU A 111 -8.53 -3.82 0.33
C LEU A 111 -7.27 -3.44 -0.47
N GLN A 112 -6.26 -4.30 -0.50
CA GLN A 112 -5.04 -4.08 -1.27
C GLN A 112 -5.29 -4.19 -2.78
N GLU A 113 -6.11 -5.16 -3.20
CA GLU A 113 -6.50 -5.31 -4.60
C GLU A 113 -7.29 -4.10 -5.09
N GLU A 114 -8.25 -3.62 -4.30
CA GLU A 114 -9.03 -2.43 -4.61
C GLU A 114 -8.15 -1.18 -4.69
N ARG A 115 -7.23 -0.98 -3.73
CA ARG A 115 -6.24 0.12 -3.77
C ARG A 115 -5.40 0.08 -5.03
N ARG A 116 -4.87 -1.09 -5.37
CA ARG A 116 -4.04 -1.30 -6.57
C ARG A 116 -4.84 -1.05 -7.83
N ARG A 117 -6.12 -1.45 -7.86
CA ARG A 117 -7.03 -1.18 -8.97
C ARG A 117 -7.25 0.32 -9.16
N ILE A 118 -7.58 1.04 -8.09
CA ILE A 118 -7.78 2.50 -8.12
C ILE A 118 -6.49 3.22 -8.56
N GLU A 119 -5.34 2.80 -8.05
CA GLU A 119 -4.04 3.37 -8.42
C GLU A 119 -3.73 3.12 -9.91
N ASN A 120 -3.95 1.90 -10.39
CA ASN A 120 -3.76 1.54 -11.80
C ASN A 120 -4.69 2.34 -12.73
N GLU A 121 -5.97 2.50 -12.35
CA GLU A 121 -6.94 3.30 -13.11
C GLU A 121 -6.50 4.77 -13.18
N ARG A 122 -6.07 5.36 -12.05
CA ARG A 122 -5.54 6.74 -12.00
C ARG A 122 -4.27 6.90 -12.82
N ALA A 123 -3.35 5.93 -12.75
CA ALA A 123 -2.12 5.96 -13.53
C ALA A 123 -2.41 5.87 -15.05
N ALA A 124 -3.36 5.03 -15.44
CA ALA A 124 -3.81 4.90 -16.83
C ALA A 124 -4.46 6.20 -17.35
N GLU A 125 -5.31 6.83 -16.54
CA GLU A 125 -5.93 8.12 -16.88
C GLU A 125 -4.90 9.22 -17.04
N LYS A 126 -3.96 9.35 -16.08
CA LYS A 126 -2.86 10.32 -16.16
C LYS A 126 -2.01 10.10 -17.41
N LEU A 127 -1.70 8.85 -17.74
CA LEU A 127 -0.94 8.51 -18.94
C LEU A 127 -1.71 8.88 -20.22
N ARG A 128 -3.03 8.68 -20.24
CA ARG A 128 -3.88 9.07 -21.37
C ARG A 128 -3.86 10.58 -21.58
N LEU A 129 -4.03 11.38 -20.53
CA LEU A 129 -4.00 12.83 -20.61
C LEU A 129 -2.63 13.34 -21.08
N LEU A 130 -1.54 12.78 -20.57
CA LEU A 130 -0.18 13.14 -21.01
C LEU A 130 0.04 12.84 -22.50
N ARG A 131 -0.46 11.70 -22.99
CA ARG A 131 -0.40 11.34 -24.42
C ARG A 131 -1.21 12.30 -25.28
N GLU A 132 -2.36 12.76 -24.80
CA GLU A 132 -3.19 13.72 -25.51
C GLU A 132 -2.55 15.11 -25.59
N VAL A 133 -2.04 15.62 -24.47
CA VAL A 133 -1.28 16.88 -24.43
C VAL A 133 -0.06 16.81 -25.35
N SER A 134 0.71 15.73 -25.29
CA SER A 134 1.87 15.54 -26.18
C SER A 134 1.46 15.54 -27.65
N ARG A 135 0.36 14.85 -28.00
CA ARG A 135 -0.15 14.83 -29.39
C ARG A 135 -0.58 16.22 -29.85
N ASN A 136 -1.26 16.99 -29.00
CA ASN A 136 -1.73 18.33 -29.35
C ASN A 136 -0.55 19.29 -29.49
N ASN A 137 0.44 19.22 -28.60
CA ASN A 137 1.66 20.02 -28.70
C ASN A 137 2.42 19.72 -29.99
N SER A 138 2.60 18.45 -30.36
CA SER A 138 3.25 18.09 -31.63
C SER A 138 2.46 18.56 -32.85
N LYS A 139 1.11 18.51 -32.80
CA LYS A 139 0.27 19.05 -33.89
C LYS A 139 0.42 20.56 -34.02
N GLN A 140 0.35 21.30 -32.91
CA GLN A 140 0.52 22.75 -32.88
C GLN A 140 1.90 23.15 -33.40
N GLN A 141 2.97 22.50 -32.95
CA GLN A 141 4.33 22.75 -33.44
C GLN A 141 4.44 22.53 -34.95
N ASN A 142 3.88 21.43 -35.47
CA ASN A 142 3.91 21.13 -36.90
C ASN A 142 3.10 22.16 -37.72
N GLU A 143 1.99 22.67 -37.18
CA GLU A 143 1.14 23.68 -37.82
C GLU A 143 1.84 25.04 -37.84
N GLU A 144 2.42 25.48 -36.71
CA GLU A 144 3.23 26.69 -36.63
C GLU A 144 4.45 26.63 -37.57
N GLU A 145 5.12 25.49 -37.66
CA GLU A 145 6.26 25.32 -38.57
C GLU A 145 5.83 25.41 -40.04
N ARG A 146 4.69 24.79 -40.40
CA ARG A 146 4.11 24.89 -41.75
C ARG A 146 3.72 26.32 -42.11
N GLU A 147 3.09 27.06 -41.19
CA GLU A 147 2.73 28.46 -41.41
C GLU A 147 3.96 29.34 -41.63
N ARG A 148 5.02 29.15 -40.83
CA ARG A 148 6.30 29.87 -41.00
C ARG A 148 6.92 29.59 -42.37
N GLN A 149 6.94 28.32 -42.81
CA GLN A 149 7.46 27.95 -44.12
C GLN A 149 6.64 28.57 -45.27
N GLN A 150 5.31 28.57 -45.17
CA GLN A 150 4.44 29.18 -46.18
C GLN A 150 4.61 30.70 -46.25
N ALA A 151 4.74 31.38 -45.11
CA ALA A 151 4.97 32.82 -45.07
C ALA A 151 6.30 33.22 -45.72
N LEU A 152 7.37 32.44 -45.50
CA LEU A 152 8.66 32.64 -46.15
C LEU A 152 8.55 32.49 -47.68
N LEU A 153 7.95 31.38 -48.15
CA LEU A 153 7.74 31.15 -49.60
C LEU A 153 6.91 32.25 -50.26
N LYS A 154 5.89 32.76 -49.56
CA LYS A 154 5.07 33.87 -50.06
C LYS A 154 5.89 35.15 -50.20
N ARG A 155 6.71 35.48 -49.20
CA ARG A 155 7.59 36.65 -49.25
C ARG A 155 8.59 36.55 -50.39
N ASP A 156 9.25 35.41 -50.53
CA ASP A 156 10.21 35.17 -51.61
C ASP A 156 9.54 35.29 -53.00
N ARG A 157 8.31 34.80 -53.14
CA ARG A 157 7.52 34.93 -54.38
C ARG A 157 7.16 36.39 -54.69
N GLU A 158 6.78 37.17 -53.68
CA GLU A 158 6.47 38.59 -53.83
C GLU A 158 7.71 39.41 -54.21
N ASP A 159 8.86 39.12 -53.58
CA ASP A 159 10.12 39.77 -53.89
C ASP A 159 10.59 39.46 -55.33
N PHE A 160 10.43 38.21 -55.76
CA PHE A 160 10.74 37.80 -57.15
C PHE A 160 9.83 38.50 -58.18
N ALA A 161 8.54 38.65 -57.87
CA ALA A 161 7.60 39.39 -58.73
C ALA A 161 7.99 40.87 -58.84
N ARG A 162 8.33 41.53 -57.73
CA ARG A 162 8.80 42.92 -57.73
C ARG A 162 10.07 43.13 -58.54
N GLN A 163 11.03 42.20 -58.46
CA GLN A 163 12.26 42.25 -59.25
C GLN A 163 12.00 42.10 -60.75
N ARG A 164 11.06 41.23 -61.14
CA ARG A 164 10.67 41.06 -62.53
C ARG A 164 9.97 42.30 -63.09
N ASP A 165 9.01 42.87 -62.36
CA ASP A 165 8.32 44.10 -62.77
C ASP A 165 9.30 45.27 -62.93
N MET A 166 10.32 45.38 -62.07
CA MET A 166 11.41 46.36 -62.21
C MET A 166 12.30 46.15 -63.45
N ASN A 167 12.48 44.90 -63.89
CA ASN A 167 13.27 44.58 -65.09
C ASN A 167 12.47 44.78 -66.39
N ASP A 168 11.16 44.60 -66.36
CA ASP A 168 10.28 44.78 -67.53
C ASP A 168 9.99 46.28 -67.85
N LEU A 169 10.38 47.21 -66.97
CA LEU A 169 10.22 48.67 -67.08
C LEU A 169 11.45 49.40 -67.67
N ARG A 170 12.44 48.69 -68.21
CA ARG A 170 13.74 49.22 -68.63
C ARG A 170 14.01 49.11 -70.13
#